data_AF-A0A3B8YSA1-F1
#
_entry.id   AF-A0A3B8YSA1-F1
#
_cell.length_a   1.000
_cell.length_b   1.000
_cell.length_c   1.000
_cell.angle_alpha   90.00
_cell.angle_beta   90.00
_cell.angle_gamma   90.00
#
_symmetry.space_group_name_H-M   'P 1'
#
loop_
_entity.id
_entity.type
_entity.pdbx_description
1 polymer ?
#
loop_
_entity_poly.entity_id
_entity_poly.type
_entity_poly.pdbx_seq_one_letter_code
_entity_poly.pdbx_strand_id
1 'polypeptide(L)' 'GPAGGAPPCRQPHHSITRVGLVGGGRPIVPGEIALANHGVLFLDEFPEFHPQTLEALRQPLEDQQVTLHRVGLE' A
#
# COMPACT_ATOMS: atom_id res chain seq x y z
N GLY A 1 21.10 -2.52 -7.84
CA GLY A 1 21.00 -3.88 -7.30
C GLY A 1 20.42 -3.81 -5.91
N PRO A 2 19.68 -4.80 -5.43
CA PRO A 2 19.15 -4.76 -4.07
C PRO A 2 20.33 -4.67 -3.10
N ALA A 3 20.35 -3.63 -2.27
CA ALA A 3 21.22 -3.57 -1.11
C ALA A 3 20.91 -4.81 -0.25
N GLY A 4 21.93 -5.56 0.19
CA GLY A 4 21.81 -6.89 0.80
C GLY A 4 21.15 -6.91 2.18
N GLY A 5 19.87 -6.54 2.25
CA GLY A 5 18.98 -6.69 3.41
C GLY A 5 17.87 -7.70 3.11
N ALA A 6 17.24 -8.21 4.18
CA ALA A 6 16.04 -9.05 4.05
C ALA A 6 14.96 -8.33 3.22
N PRO A 7 14.14 -9.05 2.44
CA PRO A 7 13.02 -8.46 1.71
C PRO A 7 12.14 -7.59 2.64
N PRO A 8 11.64 -6.44 2.18
CA PRO A 8 10.76 -5.59 2.99
C PRO A 8 9.54 -6.37 3.47
N CYS A 9 9.22 -6.27 4.76
CA CYS A 9 8.00 -6.83 5.33
C CYS A 9 7.19 -5.69 5.96
N ARG A 10 5.92 -5.58 5.58
CA ARG A 10 4.98 -4.58 6.09
C ARG A 10 3.80 -5.29 6.74
N GLN A 11 3.44 -4.84 7.94
CA GLN A 11 2.38 -5.40 8.79
C GLN A 11 1.54 -4.22 9.32
N PRO A 12 0.69 -3.61 8.47
CA PRO A 12 -0.12 -2.48 8.90
C PRO A 12 -1.22 -2.93 9.88
N HIS A 13 -1.50 -2.09 10.88
CA HIS A 13 -2.65 -2.29 11.76
C HIS A 13 -3.96 -2.10 10.97
N HIS A 14 -5.02 -2.86 11.29
CA HIS A 14 -6.31 -2.82 10.59
C HIS A 14 -7.00 -1.44 10.57
N SER A 15 -6.63 -0.57 11.51
CA SER A 15 -7.06 0.84 11.55
C SER A 15 -6.39 1.74 10.51
N ILE A 16 -5.55 1.20 9.63
CA ILE A 16 -4.86 1.96 8.59
C ILE A 16 -5.86 2.61 7.62
N THR A 17 -5.58 3.85 7.26
CA THR A 17 -6.38 4.56 6.27
C THR A 17 -6.14 4.01 4.87
N ARG A 18 -7.10 4.20 3.96
CA ARG A 18 -6.93 3.89 2.53
C ARG A 18 -5.64 4.48 1.94
N VAL A 19 -5.35 5.74 2.28
CA VAL A 19 -4.14 6.45 1.83
C VAL A 19 -2.88 5.86 2.46
N GLY A 20 -2.92 5.47 3.74
CA GLY A 20 -1.79 4.80 4.38
C GLY A 20 -1.49 3.43 3.78
N LEU A 21 -2.52 2.67 3.38
CA LEU A 21 -2.34 1.34 2.82
C LEU A 21 -1.85 1.38 1.37
N VAL A 22 -2.54 2.11 0.49
CA VAL A 22 -2.28 2.10 -0.96
C VAL A 22 -1.36 3.24 -1.41
N GLY A 23 -1.34 4.34 -0.66
CA GLY A 23 -0.63 5.58 -1.02
C GLY A 23 -1.55 6.62 -1.64
N GLY A 24 -1.00 7.81 -1.85
CA GLY A 24 -1.72 8.97 -2.39
C GLY A 24 -1.65 10.19 -1.46
N GLY A 25 -2.68 11.03 -1.48
CA GLY A 25 -2.72 12.26 -0.70
C GLY A 25 -2.09 13.48 -1.39
N ARG A 26 -1.94 14.57 -0.64
CA ARG A 26 -1.28 15.82 -1.07
C ARG A 26 -0.39 16.32 0.08
N PRO A 27 0.95 16.21 0.00
CA PRO A 27 1.73 15.60 -1.09
C PRO A 27 1.48 14.09 -1.21
N ILE A 28 1.82 13.53 -2.37
CA ILE A 28 1.69 12.09 -2.59
C ILE A 28 2.75 11.36 -1.79
N VAL A 29 2.29 10.41 -0.99
CA VAL A 29 3.15 9.51 -0.20
C VAL A 29 2.92 8.06 -0.63
N PRO A 30 3.98 7.22 -0.61
CA PRO A 30 3.82 5.79 -0.82
C PRO A 30 3.04 5.18 0.34
N GLY A 31 2.15 4.24 0.03
CA GLY A 31 1.47 3.43 1.03
C GLY A 31 2.28 2.20 1.42
N GLU A 32 1.81 1.48 2.42
CA GLU A 32 2.41 0.23 2.91
C GLU A 32 2.60 -0.81 1.80
N ILE A 33 1.66 -0.92 0.85
CA ILE A 33 1.82 -1.83 -0.30
C ILE A 33 3.02 -1.47 -1.19
N ALA A 34 3.24 -0.17 -1.43
CA ALA A 34 4.36 0.31 -2.23
C ALA A 34 5.69 0.15 -1.49
N LEU A 35 5.65 0.29 -0.16
CA LEU A 35 6.82 0.08 0.70
C LEU A 35 7.16 -1.41 0.91
N ALA A 36 6.21 -2.31 0.65
CA ALA A 36 6.40 -3.75 0.61
C ALA A 36 6.85 -4.26 -0.77
N ASN A 37 7.24 -3.38 -1.70
CA ASN A 37 7.60 -3.76 -3.06
C ASN A 37 8.71 -4.84 -3.09
N HIS A 38 8.49 -5.90 -3.87
CA HIS A 38 9.31 -7.12 -3.91
C HIS A 38 9.51 -7.81 -2.54
N GLY A 39 8.62 -7.54 -1.60
CA GLY A 39 8.61 -8.10 -0.26
C GLY A 39 7.24 -8.69 0.08
N VAL A 40 6.83 -8.57 1.34
CA VAL A 40 5.57 -9.12 1.84
C VAL A 40 4.75 -8.03 2.54
N LEU A 41 3.49 -7.89 2.14
CA LEU A 41 2.47 -7.16 2.88
C LEU A 41 1.59 -8.19 3.60
N PHE A 42 1.64 -8.21 4.91
CA PHE A 42 0.92 -9.19 5.74
C PHE A 42 -0.28 -8.54 6.43
N LEU A 43 -1.44 -9.18 6.30
CA LEU A 43 -2.74 -8.71 6.80
C LEU A 43 -3.37 -9.85 7.63
N ASP A 44 -2.99 -9.97 8.89
CA ASP A 44 -3.47 -11.02 9.82
C ASP A 44 -4.91 -10.81 10.30
N GLU A 45 -5.28 -9.56 10.59
CA GLU A 45 -6.60 -9.20 11.11
C GLU A 45 -7.56 -8.81 9.98
N PHE A 46 -7.56 -9.54 8.86
CA PHE A 46 -8.25 -9.18 7.62
C PHE A 46 -9.73 -8.77 7.80
N PRO A 47 -10.56 -9.46 8.63
CA PRO A 47 -11.94 -9.05 8.87
C PRO A 47 -12.13 -7.71 9.60
N GLU A 48 -11.11 -7.24 10.34
CA GLU A 48 -11.14 -5.99 11.11
C GLU A 48 -10.79 -4.76 10.27
N PHE A 49 -10.25 -4.96 9.06
CA PHE A 49 -9.94 -3.84 8.17
C PHE A 49 -11.23 -3.18 7.67
N HIS A 50 -11.20 -1.85 7.58
CA HIS A 50 -12.30 -1.11 6.99
C HIS A 50 -12.56 -1.58 5.54
N PRO A 51 -13.80 -1.92 5.13
CA PRO A 51 -14.07 -2.52 3.81
C PRO A 51 -13.56 -1.67 2.63
N GLN A 52 -13.68 -0.35 2.72
CA GLN A 52 -13.18 0.57 1.68
C GLN A 52 -11.64 0.59 1.58
N THR A 53 -10.94 0.27 2.66
CA THR A 53 -9.48 0.14 2.68
C THR A 53 -9.07 -1.14 1.95
N LEU A 54 -9.77 -2.25 2.17
CA LEU A 54 -9.51 -3.52 1.47
C LEU A 54 -9.87 -3.45 -0.02
N GLU A 55 -11.00 -2.82 -0.38
CA GLU A 55 -11.40 -2.66 -1.79
C GLU A 55 -10.33 -1.91 -2.59
N ALA A 56 -9.60 -1.00 -1.96
CA ALA A 56 -8.52 -0.27 -2.62
C ALA A 56 -7.31 -1.16 -3.01
N LEU A 57 -7.18 -2.37 -2.45
CA LEU A 57 -6.18 -3.35 -2.84
C LEU A 57 -6.56 -4.12 -4.12
N ARG A 58 -7.84 -4.10 -4.53
CA ARG A 58 -8.31 -4.92 -5.65
C ARG A 58 -7.55 -4.62 -6.95
N GLN A 59 -7.46 -3.35 -7.34
CA GLN A 59 -6.70 -2.94 -8.53
C GLN A 59 -5.20 -3.24 -8.44
N PRO A 60 -4.49 -2.92 -7.34
CA PRO A 60 -3.10 -3.35 -7.17
C PRO A 60 -2.86 -4.86 -7.30
N LEU A 61 -3.78 -5.69 -6.81
CA LEU A 61 -3.67 -7.14 -6.90
C LEU A 61 -3.96 -7.65 -8.32
N GLU A 62 -4.87 -6.99 -9.04
CA GLU A 62 -5.18 -7.30 -10.44
C GLU A 62 -4.03 -6.89 -11.38
N ASP A 63 -3.50 -5.67 -11.23
CA ASP A 63 -2.49 -5.11 -12.12
C ASP A 63 -1.05 -5.50 -11.72
N GLN A 64 -0.85 -6.01 -10.51
CA GLN A 64 0.46 -6.29 -9.90
C GLN A 64 1.38 -5.07 -9.80
N GLN A 65 0.82 -3.87 -9.92
CA GLN A 65 1.53 -2.59 -9.84
C GLN A 65 0.67 -1.54 -9.17
N VAL A 66 1.31 -0.54 -8.56
CA VAL A 66 0.64 0.60 -7.92
C VAL A 66 1.12 1.88 -8.59
N THR A 67 0.18 2.63 -9.18
CA THR A 67 0.47 3.91 -9.83
C THR A 67 -0.08 5.06 -9.00
N LEU A 68 0.80 5.96 -8.55
CA LEU A 68 0.42 7.14 -7.79
C LEU A 68 0.52 8.39 -8.67
N HIS A 69 -0.63 8.99 -9.00
CA HIS A 69 -0.69 10.16 -9.89
C HIS A 69 -0.69 11.46 -9.12
N ARG A 70 0.31 12.32 -9.38
CA ARG A 70 0.29 13.72 -8.92
C ARG A 70 -0.71 14.51 -9.74
N VAL A 71 -1.81 14.91 -9.10
CA VAL A 71 -2.66 15.97 -9.64
C VAL A 71 -1.86 17.26 -9.56
N GLY A 72 -1.40 17.75 -10.72
CA GLY A 72 -0.86 19.10 -10.84
C GLY A 72 -1.96 20.10 -10.50
N LEU A 73 -1.63 21.11 -9.69
CA LEU A 73 -2.45 22.32 -9.64
C LEU A 73 -2.20 23.01 -10.98
N GLU A 74 -3.22 23.12 -11.82
CA GLU A 74 -3.25 24.15 -12.87
C GLU A 74 -3.33 25.54 -12.23
#